data_AF-A0A821GL15-F1
#
_entry.id   AF-A0A821GL15-F1
#
_cell.length_a   1.000
_cell.length_b   1.000
_cell.length_c   1.000
_cell.angle_alpha   90.00
_cell.angle_beta   90.00
_cell.angle_gamma   90.00
#
_symmetry.space_group_name_H-M   'P 1'
#
loop_
_entity.id
_entity.type
_entity.pdbx_description
1 polymer ?
#
loop_
_entity_poly.entity_id
_entity_poly.type
_entity_poly.pdbx_seq_one_letter_code
_entity_poly.pdbx_strand_id
1 'polypeptide(L)'
;EIHTIQQHYSNDFDESIIYEWRTFRTYLLTKKKGGKLMTQREVCTKLVQDGMLKDIYPQLSLAAEIFLIAPISTATVERDFSTMNRVLTKLRNRLTTEHVDQLMRISIEGVDTLNEDMKEEIINYWKKVKPRRLAV
;
A
#
# COMPACT_ATOMS: atom_id res chain seq x y z
N GLU A 1 18.43 -12.55 -5.46
CA GLU A 1 19.48 -11.55 -5.81
C GLU A 1 18.89 -10.52 -6.77
N ILE A 2 19.53 -9.37 -7.05
CA ILE A 2 18.94 -8.31 -7.90
C ILE A 2 18.48 -8.83 -9.27
N HIS A 3 19.18 -9.82 -9.82
CA HIS A 3 18.80 -10.54 -11.04
C HIS A 3 17.45 -11.25 -10.92
N THR A 4 17.14 -11.82 -9.75
CA THR A 4 15.85 -12.48 -9.49
C THR A 4 14.70 -11.47 -9.52
N ILE A 5 14.94 -10.27 -8.97
CA ILE A 5 13.96 -9.17 -8.97
C ILE A 5 13.71 -8.72 -10.41
N GLN A 6 14.77 -8.47 -11.18
CA GLN A 6 14.66 -8.07 -12.58
C GLN A 6 13.93 -9.14 -13.42
N GLN A 7 14.19 -10.42 -13.18
CA GLN A 7 13.51 -11.51 -13.91
C GLN A 7 12.02 -11.63 -13.56
N HIS A 8 11.64 -11.49 -12.29
CA HIS A 8 10.24 -11.62 -11.86
C HIS A 8 9.40 -10.37 -12.14
N TYR A 9 10.04 -9.19 -12.12
CA TYR A 9 9.40 -7.89 -12.28
C TYR A 9 9.98 -7.16 -13.49
N SER A 10 10.11 -7.86 -14.62
CA SER A 10 10.72 -7.34 -15.85
C SER A 10 9.94 -6.18 -16.49
N ASN A 11 8.67 -6.00 -16.12
CA ASN A 11 7.87 -4.85 -16.52
C ASN A 11 8.18 -3.60 -15.69
N ASP A 12 8.66 -3.78 -14.46
CA ASP A 12 8.93 -2.69 -13.51
C ASP A 12 10.42 -2.32 -13.48
N PHE A 13 11.31 -3.28 -13.78
CA PHE A 13 12.76 -3.11 -13.78
C PHE A 13 13.41 -3.66 -15.05
N ASP A 14 14.17 -2.82 -15.73
CA ASP A 14 14.98 -3.20 -16.88
C ASP A 14 16.38 -3.71 -16.44
N GLU A 15 17.18 -4.17 -17.40
CA GLU A 15 18.53 -4.71 -17.11
C GLU A 15 19.48 -3.68 -16.46
N SER A 16 19.21 -2.38 -16.60
CA SER A 16 20.04 -1.32 -16.02
C SER A 16 20.01 -1.29 -14.48
N ILE A 17 19.01 -1.91 -13.83
CA ILE A 17 18.99 -2.11 -12.38
C ILE A 17 20.20 -2.92 -11.88
N ILE A 18 20.70 -3.84 -12.71
CA ILE A 18 21.88 -4.66 -12.38
C ILE A 18 23.13 -3.78 -12.34
N TYR A 19 23.23 -2.85 -13.29
CA TYR A 19 24.33 -1.89 -13.35
C TYR A 19 24.24 -0.87 -12.22
N GLU A 20 23.04 -0.32 -11.97
CA GLU A 20 22.77 0.56 -10.82
C GLU A 20 23.21 -0.12 -9.52
N TRP A 21 22.79 -1.36 -9.28
CA TRP A 21 23.16 -2.14 -8.10
C TRP A 21 24.68 -2.31 -7.95
N ARG A 22 25.38 -2.60 -9.04
CA ARG A 22 26.84 -2.77 -9.03
C ARG A 22 27.55 -1.46 -8.63
N THR A 23 27.14 -0.35 -9.22
CA THR A 23 27.69 0.98 -8.90
C THR A 23 27.33 1.42 -7.50
N PHE A 24 26.08 1.23 -7.08
CA PHE A 24 25.59 1.59 -5.76
C PHE A 24 26.28 0.78 -4.66
N ARG A 25 26.53 -0.52 -4.88
CA ARG A 25 27.29 -1.35 -3.95
C ARG A 25 28.71 -0.81 -3.74
N THR A 26 29.36 -0.36 -4.82
CA THR A 26 30.67 0.29 -4.74
C THR A 26 30.61 1.60 -3.94
N TYR A 27 29.58 2.41 -4.18
CA TYR A 27 29.31 3.62 -3.39
C TYR A 27 29.10 3.33 -1.89
N LEU A 28 28.31 2.32 -1.54
CA LEU A 28 28.08 1.94 -0.15
C LEU A 28 29.36 1.48 0.56
N LEU A 29 30.22 0.75 -0.14
CA LEU A 29 31.49 0.28 0.41
C LEU A 29 32.49 1.41 0.66
N THR A 30 32.50 2.45 -0.19
CA THR A 30 33.38 3.62 -0.04
C THR A 30 32.89 4.60 1.04
N LYS A 31 31.58 4.59 1.36
CA LYS A 31 30.97 5.48 2.36
C LYS A 31 30.88 4.90 3.77
N LYS A 32 31.64 3.85 4.12
CA LYS A 32 31.75 3.32 5.50
C LYS A 32 32.22 4.41 6.47
N LYS A 33 31.28 5.19 7.02
CA LYS A 33 31.54 6.11 8.13
C LYS A 33 31.65 5.30 9.43
N GLY A 34 32.83 5.32 10.06
CA GLY A 34 33.01 4.88 11.44
C GLY A 34 32.83 3.38 11.72
N GLY A 35 32.99 2.51 10.71
CA GLY A 35 32.98 1.05 10.90
C GLY A 35 31.60 0.41 11.09
N LYS A 36 30.50 1.18 11.18
CA LYS A 36 29.13 0.65 11.29
C LYS A 36 28.48 0.58 9.92
N LEU A 37 27.98 -0.62 9.56
CA LEU A 37 27.17 -0.82 8.35
C LEU A 37 25.79 -0.19 8.55
N MET A 38 25.29 0.50 7.52
CA MET A 38 23.91 0.95 7.48
C MET A 38 22.98 -0.26 7.42
N THR A 39 21.87 -0.20 8.13
CA THR A 39 20.78 -1.16 8.01
C THR A 39 20.11 -1.04 6.63
N GLN A 40 19.45 -2.11 6.18
CA GLN A 40 18.72 -2.09 4.91
C GLN A 40 17.68 -0.96 4.87
N ARG A 41 16.97 -0.73 5.98
CA ARG A 41 15.99 0.36 6.07
C ARG A 41 16.64 1.73 5.90
N GLU A 42 17.77 1.99 6.55
CA GLU A 42 18.50 3.26 6.40
C GLU A 42 19.00 3.47 4.96
N VAL A 43 19.47 2.39 4.30
CA VAL A 43 19.90 2.43 2.90
C VAL A 43 18.72 2.77 1.98
N CYS A 44 17.60 2.07 2.13
CA CYS A 44 16.38 2.32 1.35
C CYS A 44 15.85 3.73 1.59
N THR A 45 15.74 4.16 2.85
CA THR A 45 15.29 5.52 3.18
C THR A 45 16.18 6.57 2.52
N LYS A 46 17.49 6.36 2.49
CA LYS A 46 18.43 7.29 1.84
C LYS A 46 18.26 7.33 0.32
N LEU A 47 18.06 6.18 -0.33
CA LEU A 47 17.78 6.12 -1.78
C LEU A 47 16.51 6.89 -2.17
N VAL A 48 15.50 6.92 -1.29
CA VAL A 48 14.24 7.63 -1.54
C VAL A 48 14.32 9.12 -1.22
N GLN A 49 15.03 9.50 -0.15
CA GLN A 49 15.05 10.87 0.34
C GLN A 49 16.14 11.74 -0.29
N ASP A 50 17.24 11.16 -0.78
CA ASP A 50 18.34 11.89 -1.40
C ASP A 50 18.08 12.05 -2.90
N GLY A 51 17.71 13.26 -3.32
CA GLY A 51 17.39 13.56 -4.72
C GLY A 51 18.50 13.20 -5.69
N MET A 52 19.77 13.41 -5.31
CA MET A 52 20.89 13.02 -6.18
C MET A 52 20.99 11.50 -6.33
N LEU A 53 20.78 10.73 -5.25
CA LEU A 53 20.80 9.27 -5.34
C LEU A 53 19.61 8.75 -6.13
N LYS A 54 18.45 9.40 -6.03
CA LYS A 54 17.26 9.05 -6.82
C LYS A 54 17.45 9.31 -8.31
N ASP A 55 18.15 10.37 -8.68
CA ASP A 55 18.47 10.66 -10.08
C ASP A 55 19.54 9.72 -10.65
N ILE A 56 20.53 9.33 -9.83
CA ILE A 56 21.62 8.42 -10.25
C ILE A 56 21.16 6.95 -10.26
N TYR A 57 20.26 6.57 -9.36
CA TYR A 57 19.80 5.18 -9.16
C TYR A 57 18.26 5.08 -9.16
N PRO A 58 17.58 5.49 -10.25
CA PRO A 58 16.13 5.58 -10.29
C PRO A 58 15.42 4.25 -10.03
N GLN A 59 15.94 3.13 -10.55
CA GLN A 59 15.31 1.82 -10.37
C GLN A 59 15.55 1.25 -8.97
N LEU A 60 16.73 1.46 -8.40
CA LEU A 60 16.98 1.11 -7.00
C LEU A 60 16.14 1.96 -6.05
N SER A 61 15.92 3.24 -6.37
CA SER A 61 15.04 4.11 -5.60
C SER A 61 13.59 3.65 -5.68
N LEU A 62 13.10 3.23 -6.86
CA LEU A 62 11.79 2.61 -7.00
C LEU A 62 11.67 1.31 -6.17
N ALA A 63 12.68 0.44 -6.25
CA ALA A 63 12.71 -0.78 -5.44
C ALA A 63 12.72 -0.49 -3.94
N ALA A 64 13.43 0.57 -3.52
CA ALA A 64 13.47 1.04 -2.14
C ALA A 64 12.11 1.61 -1.69
N GLU A 65 11.42 2.37 -2.55
CA GLU A 65 10.06 2.86 -2.28
C GLU A 65 9.11 1.69 -2.05
N ILE A 66 9.09 0.71 -2.95
CA ILE A 66 8.26 -0.50 -2.84
C ILE A 66 8.58 -1.25 -1.54
N PHE A 67 9.86 -1.43 -1.22
CA PHE A 67 10.27 -2.12 0.01
C PHE A 67 9.81 -1.39 1.27
N LEU A 68 9.86 -0.05 1.29
CA LEU A 68 9.48 0.74 2.46
C LEU A 68 7.97 0.79 2.69
N ILE A 69 7.16 0.67 1.64
CA ILE A 69 5.69 0.62 1.74
C ILE A 69 5.15 -0.81 1.92
N ALA A 70 5.94 -1.83 1.58
CA ALA A 70 5.53 -3.22 1.71
C ALA A 70 5.18 -3.52 3.18
N PRO A 71 4.00 -4.08 3.46
CA PRO A 71 3.64 -4.48 4.80
C PRO A 71 4.46 -5.72 5.21
N ILE A 72 5.52 -5.51 6.00
CA ILE A 72 6.38 -6.61 6.49
C ILE A 72 5.71 -7.36 7.65
N SER A 73 4.69 -6.78 8.28
CA SER A 73 3.98 -7.38 9.42
C SER A 73 2.59 -7.89 9.05
N THR A 74 2.24 -9.06 9.57
CA THR A 74 0.87 -9.63 9.49
C THR A 74 -0.16 -8.83 10.29
N ALA A 75 0.27 -7.94 11.19
CA ALA A 75 -0.63 -7.18 12.06
C ALA A 75 -1.64 -6.32 11.29
N THR A 76 -1.28 -5.78 10.11
CA THR A 76 -2.22 -5.04 9.27
C THR A 76 -3.28 -5.97 8.69
N VAL A 77 -2.87 -7.13 8.17
CA VAL A 77 -3.79 -8.13 7.63
C VAL A 77 -4.72 -8.68 8.72
N GLU A 78 -4.20 -8.95 9.92
CA GLU A 78 -5.00 -9.39 11.07
C GLU A 78 -6.02 -8.33 11.50
N ARG A 79 -5.66 -7.04 11.44
CA ARG A 79 -6.59 -5.93 11.68
C ARG A 79 -7.70 -5.91 10.62
N ASP A 80 -7.37 -6.10 9.35
CA ASP A 80 -8.35 -6.11 8.27
C ASP A 80 -9.32 -7.28 8.39
N PHE A 81 -8.83 -8.47 8.79
CA PHE A 81 -9.69 -9.61 9.11
C PHE A 81 -10.58 -9.38 10.32
N SER A 82 -10.06 -8.70 11.36
CA SER A 82 -10.87 -8.30 12.51
C SER A 82 -12.01 -7.35 12.10
N THR A 83 -11.71 -6.37 11.24
CA THR A 83 -12.71 -5.47 10.66
C THR A 83 -13.73 -6.24 9.81
N MET A 84 -13.27 -7.18 8.98
CA MET A 84 -14.13 -8.05 8.18
C MET A 84 -15.08 -8.86 9.06
N ASN A 85 -14.62 -9.41 10.19
CA ASN A 85 -15.46 -10.13 11.15
C ASN A 85 -16.51 -9.24 11.83
N ARG A 86 -16.25 -7.93 11.99
CA ARG A 86 -17.26 -6.96 12.45
C ARG A 86 -18.32 -6.68 11.38
N VAL A 87 -17.93 -6.66 10.11
CA VAL A 87 -18.84 -6.46 8.97
C VAL A 87 -19.68 -7.72 8.71
N LEU A 88 -19.05 -8.89 8.69
CA LEU A 88 -19.64 -10.21 8.45
C LEU A 88 -19.91 -10.94 9.76
N THR A 89 -21.03 -10.62 10.38
CA THR A 89 -21.47 -11.30 11.60
C THR A 89 -22.25 -12.57 11.28
N LYS A 90 -22.48 -13.43 12.28
CA LYS A 90 -23.29 -14.65 12.14
C LYS A 90 -24.70 -14.37 11.59
N LEU A 91 -25.29 -13.22 11.91
CA LEU A 91 -26.60 -12.80 11.42
C LEU A 91 -26.54 -12.07 10.06
N ARG A 92 -25.35 -11.55 9.68
CA ARG A 92 -25.10 -10.80 8.45
C ARG A 92 -24.04 -11.49 7.59
N ASN A 93 -24.31 -12.75 7.20
CA ASN A 93 -23.37 -13.59 6.45
C ASN A 93 -23.73 -13.78 4.96
N ARG A 94 -24.77 -13.09 4.46
CA ARG A 94 -25.27 -13.19 3.07
C ARG A 94 -24.87 -12.03 2.17
N LEU A 95 -23.84 -11.27 2.53
CA LEU A 95 -23.35 -10.17 1.69
C LEU A 95 -22.58 -10.72 0.49
N THR A 96 -22.71 -10.07 -0.65
CA THR A 96 -21.83 -10.34 -1.80
C THR A 96 -20.43 -9.79 -1.52
N THR A 97 -19.42 -10.32 -2.20
CA THR A 97 -18.03 -9.85 -2.07
C THR A 97 -17.92 -8.34 -2.31
N GLU A 98 -18.65 -7.81 -3.29
CA GLU A 98 -18.69 -6.37 -3.59
C GLU A 98 -19.22 -5.55 -2.41
N HIS A 99 -20.32 -5.98 -1.77
CA HIS A 99 -20.84 -5.27 -0.61
C HIS A 99 -19.89 -5.35 0.59
N VAL A 100 -19.21 -6.48 0.78
CA VAL A 100 -18.22 -6.63 1.85
C VAL A 100 -17.05 -5.67 1.63
N ASP A 101 -16.50 -5.59 0.41
CA ASP A 101 -15.43 -4.64 0.06
C ASP A 101 -15.85 -3.18 0.33
N GLN A 102 -17.03 -2.78 -0.14
CA GLN A 102 -17.56 -1.42 0.11
C GLN A 102 -17.69 -1.11 1.60
N LEU A 103 -18.25 -2.04 2.38
CA LEU A 103 -18.44 -1.86 3.82
C LEU A 103 -17.12 -1.88 4.59
N MET A 104 -16.15 -2.69 4.18
CA MET A 104 -14.82 -2.69 4.75
C MET A 104 -14.12 -1.35 4.50
N ARG A 105 -14.18 -0.81 3.28
CA ARG A 105 -13.63 0.52 2.96
C ARG A 105 -14.26 1.60 3.85
N ILE A 106 -15.58 1.60 4.00
CA ILE A 106 -16.27 2.53 4.90
C ILE A 106 -15.85 2.31 6.37
N SER A 107 -15.62 1.06 6.78
CA SER A 107 -15.26 0.77 8.18
C SER A 107 -13.80 1.14 8.53
N ILE A 108 -12.91 1.13 7.53
CA ILE A 108 -11.48 1.44 7.71
C ILE A 108 -11.22 2.93 7.49
N GLU A 109 -11.78 3.51 6.43
CA GLU A 109 -11.46 4.86 5.94
C GLU A 109 -12.64 5.84 6.07
N GLY A 110 -13.82 5.37 6.48
CA GLY A 110 -15.00 6.21 6.59
C GLY A 110 -14.93 7.18 7.76
N VAL A 111 -15.72 8.26 7.66
CA VAL A 111 -15.87 9.23 8.75
C VAL A 111 -16.58 8.59 9.95
N ASP A 112 -16.16 8.94 11.16
CA ASP A 112 -16.74 8.41 12.40
C ASP A 112 -18.22 8.76 12.55
N THR A 113 -18.61 9.94 12.07
CA THR A 113 -20.00 10.42 12.11
C THR A 113 -20.36 11.11 10.80
N LEU A 114 -21.60 10.89 10.36
CA LEU A 114 -22.18 11.62 9.25
C LEU A 114 -22.86 12.88 9.79
N ASN A 115 -22.55 14.03 9.21
CA ASN A 115 -23.33 15.25 9.43
C ASN A 115 -24.68 15.17 8.68
N GLU A 116 -25.60 16.10 8.96
CA GLU A 116 -26.94 16.07 8.37
C GLU A 116 -26.91 16.23 6.85
N ASP A 117 -26.06 17.11 6.32
CA ASP A 117 -25.94 17.35 4.87
C ASP A 117 -25.51 16.06 4.14
N MET A 118 -24.50 15.36 4.66
CA MET A 118 -24.03 14.07 4.12
C MET A 118 -25.11 13.00 4.19
N LYS A 119 -25.89 12.95 5.28
CA LYS A 119 -27.01 12.00 5.39
C LYS A 119 -28.06 12.28 4.33
N GLU A 120 -28.43 13.54 4.14
CA GLU A 120 -29.42 13.94 3.15
C GLU A 120 -28.96 13.61 1.74
N GLU A 121 -27.69 13.88 1.41
CA GLU A 121 -27.08 13.51 0.13
C GLU A 121 -27.13 11.99 -0.12
N ILE A 122 -26.71 11.18 0.87
CA ILE A 122 -26.72 9.71 0.78
C ILE A 122 -28.15 9.20 0.57
N ILE A 123 -29.12 9.71 1.33
CA ILE A 123 -30.53 9.33 1.22
C ILE A 123 -31.08 9.69 -0.17
N ASN A 124 -30.78 10.90 -0.64
CA ASN A 124 -31.25 11.38 -1.94
C ASN A 124 -30.62 10.59 -3.10
N TYR A 125 -29.34 10.24 -3.00
CA TYR A 125 -28.70 9.32 -3.94
C TYR A 125 -29.37 7.94 -3.91
N TRP A 126 -29.52 7.35 -2.72
CA TRP A 126 -30.13 6.03 -2.54
C TRP A 126 -31.56 5.94 -3.11
N LYS A 127 -32.37 7.01 -2.95
CA LYS A 127 -33.72 7.13 -3.53
C LYS A 127 -33.70 7.12 -5.07
N LYS A 128 -32.69 7.72 -5.70
CA LYS A 128 -32.58 7.82 -7.18
C LYS A 128 -32.12 6.51 -7.83
N VAL A 129 -31.28 5.72 -7.16
CA VAL A 129 -30.64 4.53 -7.76
C VAL A 129 -31.65 3.44 -8.17
N LYS A 130 -32.75 3.27 -7.42
CA LYS A 130 -33.78 2.28 -7.79
C LYS A 130 -35.14 2.67 -7.19
N PRO A 131 -36.24 2.64 -7.96
CA PRO A 131 -37.58 2.85 -7.41
C PRO A 131 -37.88 1.78 -6.36
N ARG A 132 -38.12 2.21 -5.12
CA ARG A 132 -38.43 1.33 -4.00
C ARG A 132 -39.94 1.25 -3.83
N ARG A 133 -40.47 0.06 -3.52
CA ARG A 133 -41.87 -0.08 -3.15
C ARG A 133 -42.07 0.59 -1.80
N LEU A 134 -42.98 1.56 -1.72
CA LEU A 134 -43.48 2.04 -0.44
C LEU A 134 -44.27 0.88 0.19
N ALA A 135 -43.91 0.46 1.39
CA ALA A 135 -44.77 -0.42 2.16
C ALA A 135 -46.02 0.39 2.50
N VAL A 136 -47.13 0.03 1.85
CA VAL A 136 -48.48 0.50 2.18
C VAL A 136 -49.04 -0.43 3.25
#